data_AF-A1VR15-F1
#
_entry.id   AF-A1VR15-F1
#
_cell.length_a   1.000
_cell.length_b   1.000
_cell.length_c   1.000
_cell.angle_alpha   90.00
_cell.angle_beta   90.00
_cell.angle_gamma   90.00
#
_symmetry.space_group_name_H-M   'P 1'
#
loop_
_entity.id
_entity.type
_entity.pdbx_description
1 polymer ?
#
loop_
_entity_poly.entity_id
_entity_poly.type
_entity_poly.pdbx_seq_one_letter_code
_entity_poly.pdbx_strand_id
1 'polypeptide(L)'
;MKKLITTLALASLAFTATLHAQTNEPKTELAAKVVKLQQGPELDRLIAQLADGATQELIAKWGPRLEANVAKANQKKASEALNAELKKYADDANQLIGKQVSKVSTDVLVPAYAERFTLEELQQIAAFFESPAIKKYQASSPELGNMFVQKLIEASRADVLSRAKQFDDAALKIVGAPAAAPKASQPAKK
;
A
#
# COMPACT_ATOMS: atom_id res chain seq x y z
N MET A 1 17.53 -7.12 -89.13
CA MET A 1 16.11 -7.01 -89.54
C MET A 1 15.23 -7.54 -88.40
N LYS A 2 14.24 -6.74 -87.96
CA LYS A 2 12.96 -7.10 -87.28
C LYS A 2 13.05 -8.07 -86.07
N LYS A 3 13.11 -7.54 -84.84
CA LYS A 3 11.99 -7.39 -83.88
C LYS A 3 11.01 -8.58 -83.85
N LEU A 4 10.88 -9.23 -82.69
CA LEU A 4 9.58 -9.56 -82.07
C LEU A 4 9.77 -9.74 -80.55
N ILE A 5 8.90 -9.05 -79.82
CA ILE A 5 8.90 -8.79 -78.38
C ILE A 5 7.88 -9.73 -77.76
N THR A 6 8.26 -10.54 -76.77
CA THR A 6 7.38 -10.91 -75.65
C THR A 6 8.25 -11.45 -74.51
N THR A 7 8.44 -10.68 -73.44
CA THR A 7 9.02 -11.21 -72.20
C THR A 7 8.30 -10.61 -71.01
N LEU A 8 7.65 -11.54 -70.31
CA LEU A 8 7.01 -11.51 -69.01
C LEU A 8 7.77 -10.65 -67.98
N ALA A 9 7.14 -9.58 -67.49
CA ALA A 9 7.61 -8.86 -66.32
C ALA A 9 6.94 -9.45 -65.06
N LEU A 10 7.77 -10.07 -64.23
CA LEU A 10 7.45 -10.58 -62.90
C LEU A 10 6.82 -9.49 -62.03
N ALA A 11 5.58 -9.72 -61.58
CA ALA A 11 4.99 -8.98 -60.48
C ALA A 11 5.69 -9.39 -59.18
N SER A 12 6.56 -8.52 -58.67
CA SER A 12 7.12 -8.60 -57.32
C SER A 12 6.08 -8.04 -56.36
N LEU A 13 5.19 -8.91 -55.85
CA LEU A 13 4.33 -8.60 -54.72
C LEU A 13 5.11 -8.90 -53.43
N ALA A 14 5.34 -7.84 -52.66
CA ALA A 14 6.04 -7.83 -51.40
C ALA A 14 5.41 -8.77 -50.37
N PHE A 15 6.17 -9.76 -49.91
CA PHE A 15 5.96 -10.44 -48.64
C PHE A 15 6.60 -9.62 -47.52
N THR A 16 5.87 -8.69 -46.89
CA THR A 16 6.27 -8.12 -45.60
C THR A 16 5.05 -7.65 -44.82
N ALA A 17 4.28 -8.56 -44.22
CA ALA A 17 3.29 -8.20 -43.20
C ALA A 17 2.85 -9.38 -42.32
N THR A 18 3.77 -10.17 -41.74
CA THR A 18 3.40 -11.14 -40.68
C THR A 18 4.40 -11.27 -39.54
N LEU A 19 5.45 -10.44 -39.45
CA LEU A 19 6.45 -10.56 -38.37
C LEU A 19 6.11 -9.84 -37.05
N HIS A 20 4.94 -9.21 -36.92
CA HIS A 20 4.55 -8.47 -35.70
C HIS A 20 3.80 -9.32 -34.65
N ALA A 21 3.49 -10.59 -34.94
CA ALA A 21 2.80 -11.46 -33.98
C ALA A 21 3.77 -12.26 -33.07
N GLN A 22 5.01 -12.50 -33.49
CA GLN A 22 5.96 -13.33 -32.75
C GLN A 22 6.86 -12.56 -31.76
N THR A 23 7.00 -11.24 -31.91
CA THR A 23 7.84 -10.41 -31.02
C THR A 23 7.12 -9.93 -29.76
N ASN A 24 5.78 -9.92 -29.76
CA ASN A 24 4.99 -9.46 -28.62
C ASN A 24 4.84 -10.51 -27.52
N GLU A 25 4.92 -11.81 -27.83
CA GLU A 25 4.78 -12.88 -26.82
C GLU A 25 5.92 -12.86 -25.79
N PRO A 26 7.22 -12.86 -26.16
CA PRO A 26 8.30 -12.85 -25.17
C PRO A 26 8.28 -11.60 -24.29
N LYS A 27 7.90 -10.46 -24.87
CA LYS A 27 7.79 -9.19 -24.15
C LYS A 27 6.63 -9.18 -23.16
N THR A 28 5.49 -9.75 -23.55
CA THR A 28 4.30 -9.86 -22.69
C THR A 28 4.51 -10.85 -21.56
N GLU A 29 5.14 -12.01 -21.82
CA GLU A 29 5.52 -12.97 -20.80
C GLU A 29 6.49 -12.37 -19.78
N LEU A 30 7.49 -11.63 -20.26
CA LEU A 30 8.45 -10.98 -19.39
C LEU A 30 7.83 -9.83 -18.59
N ALA A 31 6.93 -9.05 -19.18
CA ALA A 31 6.12 -8.07 -18.47
C ALA A 31 5.29 -8.73 -17.35
N ALA A 32 4.64 -9.87 -17.64
CA ALA A 32 3.90 -10.64 -16.64
C ALA A 32 4.81 -11.12 -15.49
N LYS A 33 6.02 -11.58 -15.82
CA LYS A 33 7.03 -11.96 -14.82
C LYS A 33 7.44 -10.77 -13.96
N VAL A 34 7.73 -9.62 -14.56
CA VAL A 34 8.10 -8.38 -13.87
C VAL A 34 6.98 -7.89 -12.94
N VAL A 35 5.74 -7.87 -13.41
CA VAL A 35 4.56 -7.51 -12.59
C VAL A 35 4.44 -8.44 -11.39
N LYS A 36 4.61 -9.76 -11.61
CA LYS A 36 4.56 -10.75 -10.53
C LYS A 36 5.70 -10.59 -9.52
N LEU A 37 6.93 -10.30 -9.98
CA LEU A 37 8.08 -10.08 -9.10
C LEU A 37 7.93 -8.85 -8.19
N GLN A 38 7.09 -7.90 -8.57
CA GLN A 38 6.77 -6.72 -7.76
C GLN A 38 5.64 -6.97 -6.76
N GLN A 39 4.87 -8.05 -6.92
CA GLN A 39 3.90 -8.46 -5.91
C GLN A 39 4.66 -8.92 -4.66
N GLY A 40 4.37 -8.28 -3.53
CA GLY A 40 5.03 -8.55 -2.26
C GLY A 40 4.16 -8.14 -1.08
N PRO A 41 4.70 -8.16 0.16
CA PRO A 41 3.92 -7.95 1.38
C PRO A 41 3.15 -6.62 1.43
N GLU A 42 3.63 -5.58 0.74
CA GLU A 42 2.93 -4.29 0.65
C GLU A 42 1.62 -4.39 -0.12
N LEU A 43 1.49 -5.33 -1.07
CA LEU A 43 0.23 -5.59 -1.75
C LEU A 43 -0.80 -6.20 -0.81
N ASP A 44 -0.39 -7.14 0.04
CA ASP A 44 -1.25 -7.71 1.08
C ASP A 44 -1.70 -6.63 2.08
N ARG A 45 -0.79 -5.73 2.45
CA ARG A 45 -1.12 -4.55 3.29
C ARG A 45 -2.13 -3.63 2.60
N LEU A 46 -1.99 -3.41 1.30
CA LEU A 46 -2.95 -2.62 0.51
C LEU A 46 -4.33 -3.29 0.47
N ILE A 47 -4.39 -4.61 0.24
CA ILE A 47 -5.64 -5.37 0.24
C ILE A 47 -6.34 -5.23 1.60
N ALA A 48 -5.60 -5.42 2.69
CA ALA A 48 -6.11 -5.23 4.05
C ALA A 48 -6.63 -3.81 4.27
N GLN A 49 -5.87 -2.80 3.85
CA GLN A 49 -6.29 -1.40 3.98
C GLN A 49 -7.58 -1.09 3.21
N LEU A 50 -7.76 -1.68 2.03
CA LEU A 50 -8.99 -1.51 1.23
C LEU A 50 -10.19 -2.21 1.90
N ALA A 51 -10.00 -3.43 2.42
CA ALA A 51 -11.03 -4.16 3.15
C ALA A 51 -11.41 -3.45 4.47
N ASP A 52 -10.43 -2.91 5.18
CA ASP A 52 -10.66 -2.10 6.39
C ASP A 52 -11.47 -0.85 6.05
N GLY A 53 -11.13 -0.14 4.97
CA GLY A 53 -11.89 1.02 4.48
C GLY A 53 -13.36 0.67 4.25
N ALA A 54 -13.63 -0.43 3.54
CA ALA A 54 -15.00 -0.91 3.32
C ALA A 54 -15.73 -1.30 4.62
N THR A 55 -15.00 -1.86 5.59
CA THR A 55 -15.56 -2.23 6.91
C THR A 55 -15.91 -1.00 7.74
N GLN A 56 -15.10 0.06 7.68
CA GLN A 56 -15.37 1.31 8.41
C GLN A 56 -16.66 1.99 7.94
N GLU A 57 -17.02 1.88 6.66
CA GLU A 57 -18.30 2.40 6.16
C GLU A 57 -19.51 1.71 6.83
N LEU A 58 -19.41 0.39 7.07
CA LEU A 58 -20.45 -0.36 7.79
C LEU A 58 -20.53 0.04 9.26
N ILE A 59 -19.38 0.23 9.92
CA ILE A 59 -19.33 0.70 11.31
C ILE A 59 -19.99 2.07 11.43
N ALA A 60 -19.64 3.02 10.56
CA ALA A 60 -20.22 4.36 10.56
C ALA A 60 -21.74 4.34 10.32
N LYS A 61 -22.22 3.41 9.47
CA LYS A 61 -23.64 3.26 9.15
C LYS A 61 -24.44 2.61 10.29
N TRP A 62 -23.88 1.62 10.98
CA TRP A 62 -24.61 0.78 11.93
C TRP A 62 -24.36 1.11 13.40
N GLY A 63 -23.22 1.72 13.75
CA GLY A 63 -22.91 2.14 15.12
C GLY A 63 -23.99 3.05 15.73
N PRO A 64 -24.34 4.18 15.11
CA PRO A 64 -25.41 5.05 15.62
C PRO A 64 -26.78 4.36 15.68
N ARG A 65 -27.06 3.43 14.76
CA ARG A 65 -28.33 2.69 14.73
C ARG A 65 -28.42 1.67 15.87
N LEU A 66 -27.30 1.03 16.21
CA LEU A 66 -27.21 0.15 17.37
C LEU A 66 -27.52 0.95 18.65
N GLU A 67 -26.92 2.12 18.80
CA GLU A 67 -27.15 2.99 19.97
C GLU A 67 -28.60 3.49 20.04
N ALA A 68 -29.17 3.92 18.90
CA ALA A 68 -30.51 4.49 18.84
C ALA A 68 -31.64 3.45 18.97
N ASN A 69 -31.46 2.26 18.40
CA ASN A 69 -32.57 1.31 18.22
C ASN A 69 -32.53 0.11 19.18
N VAL A 70 -31.42 -0.12 19.89
CA VAL A 70 -31.28 -1.24 20.83
C VAL A 70 -31.33 -0.74 22.27
N ALA A 71 -32.23 -1.31 23.06
CA ALA A 71 -32.33 -1.02 24.49
C ALA A 71 -31.00 -1.30 25.20
N LYS A 72 -30.59 -0.43 26.14
CA LYS A 72 -29.27 -0.49 26.81
C LYS A 72 -28.91 -1.87 27.37
N ALA A 73 -29.87 -2.58 27.97
CA ALA A 73 -29.66 -3.92 28.52
C ALA A 73 -29.21 -4.96 27.45
N ASN A 74 -29.55 -4.75 26.18
CA ASN A 74 -29.24 -5.65 25.07
C ASN A 74 -28.09 -5.14 24.17
N GLN A 75 -27.60 -3.90 24.38
CA GLN A 75 -26.61 -3.27 23.50
C GLN A 75 -25.31 -4.07 23.42
N LYS A 76 -24.81 -4.61 24.54
CA LYS A 76 -23.58 -5.42 24.55
C LYS A 76 -23.72 -6.66 23.65
N LYS A 77 -24.79 -7.44 23.82
CA LYS A 77 -25.06 -8.63 23.00
C LYS A 77 -25.22 -8.28 21.52
N ALA A 78 -25.94 -7.20 21.22
CA ALA A 78 -26.12 -6.74 19.84
C ALA A 78 -24.81 -6.22 19.22
N SER A 79 -23.97 -5.54 19.99
CA SER A 79 -22.62 -5.12 19.56
C SER A 79 -21.73 -6.32 19.25
N GLU A 80 -21.69 -7.34 20.11
CA GLU A 80 -20.92 -8.56 19.89
C GLU A 80 -21.37 -9.29 18.62
N ALA A 81 -22.69 -9.41 18.40
CA ALA A 81 -23.24 -10.00 17.19
C ALA A 81 -22.88 -9.19 15.93
N LEU A 82 -22.98 -7.86 15.98
CA LEU A 82 -22.60 -6.99 14.88
C LEU A 82 -21.10 -7.07 14.59
N ASN A 83 -20.26 -7.12 15.64
CA ASN A 83 -18.81 -7.29 15.49
C ASN A 83 -18.44 -8.63 14.84
N ALA A 84 -19.18 -9.70 15.16
CA ALA A 84 -18.98 -11.00 14.51
C ALA A 84 -19.31 -10.94 13.01
N GLU A 85 -20.39 -10.27 12.62
CA GLU A 85 -20.74 -10.06 11.20
C GLU A 85 -19.76 -9.12 10.49
N LEU A 86 -19.30 -8.06 11.16
CA LEU A 86 -18.27 -7.16 10.63
C LEU A 86 -16.95 -7.91 10.38
N LYS A 87 -16.57 -8.82 11.28
CA LYS A 87 -15.39 -9.67 11.07
C LYS A 87 -15.54 -10.56 9.84
N LYS A 88 -16.69 -11.24 9.68
CA LYS A 88 -16.96 -12.06 8.49
C LYS A 88 -16.87 -11.22 7.22
N TYR A 89 -17.50 -10.05 7.23
CA TYR A 89 -17.45 -9.12 6.10
C TYR A 89 -16.02 -8.69 5.78
N ALA A 90 -15.22 -8.33 6.79
CA ALA A 90 -13.83 -7.92 6.59
C ALA A 90 -12.97 -9.05 6.01
N ASP A 91 -13.15 -10.28 6.49
CA ASP A 91 -12.46 -11.47 5.99
C ASP A 91 -12.87 -11.76 4.52
N ASP A 92 -14.18 -11.68 4.21
CA ASP A 92 -14.73 -11.86 2.86
C ASP A 92 -14.24 -10.76 1.90
N ALA A 93 -14.26 -9.50 2.33
CA ALA A 93 -13.80 -8.36 1.54
C ALA A 93 -12.31 -8.50 1.19
N ASN A 94 -11.47 -8.87 2.17
CA ASN A 94 -10.06 -9.17 1.95
C ASN A 94 -9.89 -10.25 0.87
N GLN A 95 -10.62 -11.37 1.00
CA GLN A 95 -10.52 -12.46 0.04
C GLN A 95 -11.01 -12.06 -1.36
N LEU A 96 -12.11 -11.31 -1.46
CA LEU A 96 -12.68 -10.86 -2.72
C LEU A 96 -11.75 -9.89 -3.44
N ILE A 97 -11.17 -8.92 -2.73
CA ILE A 97 -10.21 -7.97 -3.29
C ILE A 97 -8.94 -8.71 -3.72
N GLY A 98 -8.42 -9.61 -2.87
CA GLY A 98 -7.24 -10.42 -3.19
C GLY A 98 -7.42 -11.29 -4.44
N LYS A 99 -8.61 -11.87 -4.65
CA LYS A 99 -8.93 -12.64 -5.88
C LYS A 99 -8.85 -11.79 -7.15
N GLN A 100 -9.05 -10.47 -7.07
CA GLN A 100 -8.96 -9.59 -8.24
C GLN A 100 -7.52 -9.26 -8.65
N VAL A 101 -6.53 -9.46 -7.77
CA VAL A 101 -5.13 -9.09 -8.05
C VAL A 101 -4.62 -9.72 -9.34
N SER A 102 -4.83 -11.02 -9.52
CA SER A 102 -4.34 -11.74 -10.70
C SER A 102 -5.00 -11.21 -11.98
N LYS A 103 -6.31 -10.98 -11.94
CA LYS A 103 -7.08 -10.45 -13.06
C LYS A 103 -6.64 -9.04 -13.43
N VAL A 104 -6.61 -8.11 -12.47
CA VAL A 104 -6.20 -6.72 -12.71
C VAL A 104 -4.74 -6.65 -13.16
N SER A 105 -3.87 -7.49 -12.60
CA SER A 105 -2.47 -7.58 -13.06
C SER A 105 -2.42 -7.95 -14.53
N THR A 106 -3.13 -9.01 -14.93
CA THR A 106 -3.15 -9.52 -16.30
C THR A 106 -3.78 -8.53 -17.28
N ASP A 107 -4.94 -7.99 -16.94
CA ASP A 107 -5.74 -7.18 -17.85
C ASP A 107 -5.24 -5.73 -17.96
N VAL A 108 -4.57 -5.21 -16.93
CA VAL A 108 -4.19 -3.80 -16.83
C VAL A 108 -2.67 -3.62 -16.75
N LEU A 109 -2.01 -4.28 -15.80
CA LEU A 109 -0.58 -4.02 -15.57
C LEU A 109 0.31 -4.65 -16.64
N VAL A 110 0.10 -5.91 -17.00
CA VAL A 110 0.90 -6.59 -18.03
C VAL A 110 0.93 -5.83 -19.35
N PRO A 111 -0.20 -5.43 -19.96
CA PRO A 111 -0.17 -4.65 -21.19
C PRO A 111 0.48 -3.27 -20.97
N ALA A 112 0.25 -2.63 -19.83
CA ALA A 112 0.87 -1.34 -19.53
C ALA A 112 2.41 -1.43 -19.46
N TYR A 113 2.96 -2.50 -18.90
CA TYR A 113 4.40 -2.77 -18.85
C TYR A 113 4.95 -3.14 -20.23
N ALA A 114 4.26 -4.00 -20.98
CA ALA A 114 4.67 -4.39 -22.32
C ALA A 114 4.69 -3.20 -23.30
N GLU A 115 3.82 -2.20 -23.10
CA GLU A 115 3.79 -0.97 -23.88
C GLU A 115 4.94 -0.01 -23.50
N ARG A 116 5.22 0.16 -22.20
CA ARG A 116 6.09 1.23 -21.68
C ARG A 116 7.59 0.91 -21.66
N PHE A 117 7.95 -0.36 -21.54
CA PHE A 117 9.34 -0.78 -21.41
C PHE A 117 9.80 -1.55 -22.64
N THR A 118 11.09 -1.55 -22.97
CA THR A 118 11.66 -2.45 -23.97
C THR A 118 11.83 -3.88 -23.43
N LEU A 119 12.14 -4.84 -24.30
CA LEU A 119 12.42 -6.21 -23.85
C LEU A 119 13.63 -6.23 -22.92
N GLU A 120 14.69 -5.49 -23.27
CA GLU A 120 15.93 -5.39 -22.51
C GLU A 120 15.71 -4.75 -21.13
N GLU A 121 14.90 -3.70 -21.05
CA GLU A 121 14.55 -3.05 -19.78
C GLU A 121 13.76 -4.00 -18.88
N LEU A 122 12.77 -4.72 -19.43
CA LEU A 122 12.03 -5.73 -18.67
C LEU A 122 12.95 -6.85 -18.17
N GLN A 123 13.97 -7.24 -18.94
CA GLN A 123 14.96 -8.25 -18.51
C GLN A 123 15.80 -7.73 -17.34
N GLN A 124 16.26 -6.48 -17.43
CA GLN A 124 17.03 -5.84 -16.37
C GLN A 124 16.20 -5.71 -15.08
N ILE A 125 14.93 -5.32 -15.18
CA ILE A 125 14.02 -5.24 -14.04
C ILE A 125 13.82 -6.63 -13.42
N ALA A 126 13.56 -7.66 -14.24
CA ALA A 126 13.41 -9.02 -13.74
C ALA A 126 14.68 -9.51 -13.02
N ALA A 127 15.85 -9.30 -13.63
CA ALA A 127 17.14 -9.69 -13.06
C ALA A 127 17.42 -8.98 -11.72
N PHE A 128 17.05 -7.70 -11.61
CA PHE A 128 17.15 -6.94 -10.36
C PHE A 128 16.32 -7.58 -9.24
N PHE A 129 15.03 -7.85 -9.46
CA PHE A 129 14.18 -8.46 -8.44
C PHE A 129 14.54 -9.92 -8.13
N GLU A 130 15.09 -10.64 -9.10
CA GLU A 130 15.53 -12.02 -8.91
C GLU A 130 16.87 -12.13 -8.17
N SER A 131 17.67 -11.05 -8.17
CA SER A 131 18.96 -10.98 -7.51
C SER A 131 18.88 -11.43 -6.05
N PRO A 132 19.69 -12.43 -5.64
CA PRO A 132 19.75 -12.86 -4.24
C PRO A 132 20.11 -11.73 -3.28
N ALA A 133 20.95 -10.79 -3.72
CA ALA A 133 21.32 -9.62 -2.92
C ALA A 133 20.10 -8.70 -2.68
N ILE A 134 19.28 -8.48 -3.71
CA ILE A 134 18.05 -7.66 -3.59
C ILE A 134 17.02 -8.36 -2.71
N LYS A 135 16.81 -9.67 -2.86
CA LYS A 135 15.93 -10.45 -1.98
C LYS A 135 16.37 -10.38 -0.52
N LYS A 136 17.67 -10.54 -0.26
CA LYS A 136 18.24 -10.40 1.09
C LYS A 136 18.04 -8.99 1.63
N TYR A 137 18.29 -7.97 0.80
CA TYR A 137 18.08 -6.58 1.18
C TYR A 137 16.63 -6.32 1.57
N GLN A 138 15.66 -6.69 0.72
CA GLN A 138 14.22 -6.53 1.01
C GLN A 138 13.80 -7.22 2.31
N ALA A 139 14.25 -8.45 2.56
CA ALA A 139 13.94 -9.18 3.79
C ALA A 139 14.59 -8.56 5.04
N SER A 140 15.76 -7.92 4.90
CA SER A 140 16.51 -7.33 6.01
C SER A 140 16.14 -5.86 6.28
N SER A 141 15.56 -5.16 5.30
CA SER A 141 15.26 -3.73 5.36
C SER A 141 14.43 -3.30 6.60
N PRO A 142 13.38 -4.03 7.02
CA PRO A 142 12.63 -3.67 8.23
C PRO A 142 13.50 -3.69 9.50
N GLU A 143 14.38 -4.68 9.64
CA GLU A 143 15.29 -4.78 10.79
C GLU A 143 16.34 -3.66 10.77
N LEU A 144 16.93 -3.38 9.60
CA LEU A 144 17.88 -2.28 9.43
C LEU A 144 17.23 -0.92 9.76
N GLY A 145 15.98 -0.71 9.32
CA GLY A 145 15.20 0.47 9.65
C GLY A 145 14.94 0.59 11.16
N ASN A 146 14.52 -0.50 11.81
CA ASN A 146 14.30 -0.53 13.26
C ASN A 146 15.57 -0.21 14.04
N MET A 147 16.71 -0.78 13.63
CA MET A 147 18.00 -0.49 14.24
C MET A 147 18.36 1.00 14.12
N PHE A 148 18.18 1.58 12.95
CA PHE A 148 18.42 3.00 12.72
C PHE A 148 17.52 3.88 13.60
N VAL A 149 16.21 3.60 13.67
CA VAL A 149 15.25 4.36 14.49
C VAL A 149 15.60 4.27 15.98
N GLN A 150 15.92 3.09 16.49
CA GLN A 150 16.31 2.91 17.89
C GLN A 150 17.54 3.77 18.24
N LYS A 151 18.58 3.73 17.39
CA LYS A 151 19.78 4.53 17.58
C LYS A 151 19.55 6.02 17.42
N LEU A 152 18.68 6.43 16.51
CA LEU A 152 18.30 7.83 16.34
C LEU A 152 17.56 8.38 17.57
N ILE A 153 16.65 7.61 18.16
CA ILE A 153 15.95 7.97 19.41
C ILE A 153 16.95 8.07 20.57
N GLU A 154 17.84 7.08 20.71
CA GLU A 154 18.88 7.07 21.75
C GLU A 154 19.76 8.32 21.66
N ALA A 155 20.24 8.64 20.46
CA ALA A 155 21.12 9.77 20.23
C ALA A 155 20.44 11.15 20.40
N SER A 156 19.14 11.26 20.14
CA SER A 156 18.40 12.54 20.17
C SER A 156 17.65 12.83 21.48
N ARG A 157 17.42 11.81 22.32
CA ARG A 157 16.55 11.91 23.50
C ARG A 157 16.93 13.07 24.43
N ALA A 158 18.21 13.22 24.76
CA ALA A 158 18.66 14.23 25.71
C ALA A 158 18.36 15.66 25.22
N ASP A 159 18.67 15.93 23.96
CA ASP A 159 18.46 17.25 23.36
C ASP A 159 16.98 17.60 23.23
N VAL A 160 16.14 16.63 22.83
CA VAL A 160 14.68 16.80 22.75
C VAL A 160 14.10 17.10 24.12
N LEU A 161 14.48 16.35 25.17
CA LEU A 161 14.02 16.60 26.54
C LEU A 161 14.49 17.97 27.06
N SER A 162 15.71 18.39 26.72
CA SER A 162 16.21 19.72 27.04
C SER A 162 15.37 20.83 26.41
N ARG A 163 15.00 20.68 25.12
CA ARG A 163 14.11 21.64 24.44
C ARG A 163 12.70 21.64 24.99
N ALA A 164 12.16 20.49 25.39
CA ALA A 164 10.87 20.41 26.07
C ALA A 164 10.87 21.20 27.39
N LYS A 165 11.92 21.04 28.21
CA LYS A 165 12.06 21.82 29.45
C LYS A 165 12.14 23.33 29.20
N GLN A 166 12.90 23.75 28.18
CA GLN A 166 12.98 25.17 27.80
C GLN A 166 11.64 25.73 27.34
N PHE A 167 10.85 24.92 26.62
CA PHE A 167 9.49 25.27 26.26
C PHE A 167 8.62 25.43 27.51
N ASP A 168 8.67 24.50 28.48
CA ASP A 168 7.92 24.60 29.73
C ASP A 168 8.26 25.89 30.50
N ASP A 169 9.55 26.22 30.59
CA ASP A 169 10.02 27.44 31.25
C ASP A 169 9.49 28.72 30.55
N ALA A 170 9.40 28.70 29.22
CA ALA A 170 8.83 29.81 28.45
C ALA A 170 7.29 29.87 28.60
N ALA A 171 6.62 28.72 28.54
CA ALA A 171 5.18 28.61 28.69
C ALA A 171 4.72 29.10 30.06
N LEU A 172 5.41 28.72 31.15
CA LEU A 172 5.12 29.19 32.51
C LEU A 172 5.21 30.71 32.65
N LYS A 173 6.13 31.37 31.94
CA LYS A 173 6.23 32.84 31.93
C LYS A 173 5.06 33.50 31.21
N ILE A 174 4.49 32.83 30.20
CA ILE A 174 3.36 33.35 29.41
C ILE A 174 2.04 33.17 30.17
N VAL A 175 1.78 31.96 30.68
CA VAL A 175 0.49 31.63 31.32
C VAL A 175 0.44 32.02 32.80
N GLY A 176 1.59 32.38 33.39
CA GLY A 176 1.75 32.64 34.82
C GLY A 176 1.95 31.35 35.63
N ALA A 177 2.53 31.47 36.83
CA ALA A 177 2.58 30.35 37.76
C ALA A 177 1.16 30.02 38.26
N PRO A 178 0.81 28.73 38.47
CA PRO A 178 -0.46 28.38 39.09
C PRO A 178 -0.60 29.12 40.42
N ALA A 179 -1.74 29.79 40.62
CA ALA A 179 -2.02 30.52 41.85
C ALA A 179 -1.80 29.58 43.05
N ALA A 180 -0.97 30.00 44.01
CA ALA A 180 -0.73 29.25 45.22
C ALA A 180 -2.08 28.91 45.87
N ALA A 181 -2.30 27.62 46.16
CA ALA A 181 -3.52 27.16 46.81
C ALA A 181 -3.77 28.01 48.07
N PRO A 182 -5.02 28.43 48.35
CA PRO A 182 -5.29 29.27 49.52
C PRO A 182 -4.82 28.53 50.78
N LYS A 183 -4.00 29.20 51.61
CA LYS A 183 -3.71 28.70 52.95
C LYS A 183 -5.04 28.52 53.67
N ALA A 184 -5.38 27.29 54.03
CA ALA A 184 -6.54 26.99 54.83
C ALA A 184 -6.46 27.80 56.13
N SER A 185 -7.37 28.76 56.28
CA SER A 185 -7.57 29.49 57.53
C SER A 185 -7.92 28.49 58.63
N GLN A 186 -7.13 28.49 59.71
CA GLN A 186 -7.43 27.70 60.90
C GLN A 186 -8.84 28.05 61.42
N PRO A 187 -9.63 27.07 61.89
CA PRO A 187 -10.92 27.37 62.49
C PRO A 187 -10.71 28.06 63.84
N ALA A 188 -11.34 29.22 64.01
CA ALA A 188 -11.43 29.89 65.30
C ALA A 188 -12.31 29.06 66.25
N LYS A 189 -11.79 28.73 67.43
CA LYS A 189 -12.53 28.12 68.53
C LYS A 189 -13.51 29.14 69.13
N LYS A 190 -14.79 28.80 69.20
CA LYS A 190 -15.68 29.08 70.35
C LYS A 190 -16.88 28.15 70.30
#